data_AF-A0A1A6DVA8-F1
#
_entry.id   AF-A0A1A6DVA8-F1
#
_cell.length_a   1.000
_cell.length_b   1.000
_cell.length_c   1.000
_cell.angle_alpha   90.00
_cell.angle_beta   90.00
_cell.angle_gamma   90.00
#
_symmetry.space_group_name_H-M   'P 1'
#
loop_
_entity.id
_entity.type
_entity.pdbx_description
1 polymer ?
#
loop_
_entity_poly.entity_id
_entity_poly.type
_entity_poly.pdbx_seq_one_letter_code
_entity_poly.pdbx_strand_id
1 'polypeptide(L)'
;MGVLPATCIRLTLAAAHKVGFDPQRLVFEMTEAEKIRDPQHALSIVRDYQDRGFLTAIDDFGAGYSGLNLLAEFQPQLVKLDMALVRDIDRNRARQAIVGGVLGTCAAVGVQVIAEGVETRAEYDQPRAMGVALFQGNLIARPEVEALPEPDWAAQG
;
A
#
# COMPACT_ATOMS: atom_id res chain seq x y z
N MET A 1 8.37 20.45 14.66
CA MET A 1 7.05 20.83 15.19
C MET A 1 6.05 19.91 14.50
N GLY A 2 5.67 18.80 15.14
CA GLY A 2 4.82 17.78 14.51
C GLY A 2 3.37 18.24 14.52
N VAL A 3 2.69 18.17 13.38
CA VAL A 3 1.25 18.38 13.29
C VAL A 3 0.60 17.20 14.03
N LEU A 4 -0.25 17.48 15.02
CA LEU A 4 -0.98 16.42 15.72
C LEU A 4 -1.81 15.64 14.69
N PRO A 5 -1.89 14.30 14.77
CA PRO A 5 -2.63 13.46 13.83
C PRO A 5 -4.09 13.91 13.61
N ALA A 6 -4.74 14.36 14.69
CA ALA A 6 -6.09 14.93 14.65
C ALA A 6 -6.18 16.23 13.82
N THR A 7 -5.10 16.99 13.68
CA THR A 7 -5.02 18.20 12.86
C THR A 7 -4.79 17.86 11.38
N CYS A 8 -3.96 16.85 11.08
CA CYS A 8 -3.74 16.40 9.70
C CYS A 8 -5.05 15.98 9.04
N ILE A 9 -5.83 15.10 9.68
CA ILE A 9 -7.09 14.62 9.10
C ILE A 9 -8.12 15.73 8.91
N ARG A 10 -8.20 16.71 9.83
CA ARG A 10 -9.11 17.85 9.67
C ARG A 10 -8.79 18.65 8.42
N LEU A 11 -7.50 18.89 8.14
CA LEU A 11 -7.07 19.61 6.96
C LEU A 11 -7.33 18.81 5.68
N THR A 12 -7.05 17.50 5.69
CA THR A 12 -7.38 16.60 4.57
C THR A 12 -8.87 16.63 4.25
N LEU A 13 -9.72 16.52 5.27
CA LEU A 13 -11.18 16.56 5.13
C LEU A 13 -11.69 17.92 4.62
N ALA A 14 -11.16 19.01 5.17
CA ALA A 14 -11.52 20.36 4.70
C ALA A 14 -11.12 20.57 3.24
N ALA A 15 -9.95 20.07 2.83
CA ALA A 15 -9.51 20.12 1.44
C ALA A 15 -10.40 19.29 0.53
N ALA A 16 -10.70 18.04 0.89
CA ALA A 16 -11.60 17.16 0.15
C ALA A 16 -12.99 17.79 -0.03
N HIS A 17 -13.57 18.33 1.05
CA HIS A 17 -14.86 19.03 1.00
C HIS A 17 -14.82 20.27 0.10
N LYS A 18 -13.74 21.08 0.16
CA LYS A 18 -13.58 22.28 -0.67
C LYS A 18 -13.63 21.99 -2.17
N VAL A 19 -13.15 20.82 -2.59
CA VAL A 19 -13.13 20.41 -4.00
C VAL A 19 -14.21 19.38 -4.36
N GLY A 20 -15.11 19.05 -3.42
CA GLY A 20 -16.17 18.06 -3.64
C GLY A 20 -15.68 16.62 -3.80
N PHE A 21 -14.49 16.29 -3.27
CA PHE A 21 -13.96 14.93 -3.32
C PHE A 21 -14.56 14.07 -2.20
N ASP A 22 -15.01 12.87 -2.56
CA ASP A 22 -15.60 11.91 -1.63
C ASP A 22 -14.53 11.40 -0.64
N PRO A 23 -14.66 11.68 0.68
CA PRO A 23 -13.70 11.22 1.68
C PRO A 23 -13.56 9.70 1.75
N GLN A 24 -14.57 8.91 1.37
CA GLN A 24 -14.50 7.45 1.37
C GLN A 24 -13.53 6.89 0.31
N ARG A 25 -13.11 7.74 -0.64
CA ARG A 25 -12.12 7.40 -1.67
C ARG A 25 -10.70 7.79 -1.26
N LEU A 26 -10.50 8.35 -0.06
CA LEU A 26 -9.18 8.64 0.47
C LEU A 26 -8.59 7.38 1.11
N VAL A 27 -7.35 7.07 0.72
CA VAL A 27 -6.54 6.02 1.32
C VAL A 27 -5.49 6.67 2.21
N PHE A 28 -5.39 6.25 3.45
CA PHE A 28 -4.31 6.63 4.36
C PHE A 28 -3.28 5.51 4.44
N GLU A 29 -2.06 5.82 4.03
CA GLU A 29 -0.95 4.87 4.02
C GLU A 29 -0.10 5.03 5.27
N MET A 30 0.28 3.91 5.89
CA MET A 30 1.19 3.87 7.02
C MET A 30 2.39 3.02 6.65
N THR A 31 3.57 3.64 6.58
CA THR A 31 4.82 3.00 6.18
C THR A 31 5.38 2.11 7.30
N GLU A 32 5.85 0.91 6.95
CA GLU A 32 6.54 0.01 7.90
C GLU A 32 7.88 0.60 8.40
N ALA A 33 8.58 1.37 7.54
CA ALA A 33 9.94 1.83 7.77
C ALA A 33 10.05 3.07 8.68
N GLU A 34 8.95 3.81 8.89
CA GLU A 34 8.97 4.87 9.89
C GLU A 34 9.23 4.22 11.24
N LYS A 35 10.31 4.62 11.92
CA LYS A 35 10.48 4.36 13.35
C LYS A 35 9.40 5.14 14.06
N ILE A 36 8.18 4.60 14.06
CA ILE A 36 7.09 5.12 14.83
C ILE A 36 7.57 5.02 16.27
N ARG A 37 7.89 6.17 16.87
CA ARG A 37 8.36 6.23 18.26
C ARG A 37 7.33 5.61 19.21
N ASP A 38 6.06 5.62 18.80
CA ASP A 38 4.93 4.99 19.47
C ASP A 38 4.01 4.29 18.44
N PRO A 39 4.30 3.02 18.09
CA PRO A 39 3.49 2.24 17.15
C PRO A 39 2.03 2.11 17.57
N GLN A 40 1.76 2.03 18.87
CA GLN A 40 0.40 1.93 19.40
C GLN A 40 -0.38 3.23 19.20
N HIS A 41 0.28 4.38 19.35
CA HIS A 41 -0.35 5.66 19.02
C HIS A 41 -0.67 5.77 17.53
N ALA A 42 0.27 5.44 16.64
CA ALA A 42 0.01 5.43 15.19
C ALA A 42 -1.16 4.50 14.81
N LEU A 43 -1.16 3.28 15.34
CA LEU A 43 -2.25 2.33 15.16
C LEU A 43 -3.59 2.87 15.65
N SER A 44 -3.61 3.59 16.78
CA SER A 44 -4.85 4.19 17.31
C SER A 44 -5.45 5.23 16.35
N ILE A 45 -4.60 5.97 15.64
CA ILE A 45 -5.00 6.99 14.68
C ILE A 45 -5.54 6.33 13.42
N VAL A 46 -4.82 5.35 12.87
CA VAL A 46 -5.24 4.67 11.64
C VAL A 46 -6.53 3.89 11.87
N ARG A 47 -6.74 3.32 13.06
CA ARG A 47 -8.03 2.72 13.46
C ARG A 47 -9.16 3.74 13.51
N ASP A 48 -8.95 4.92 14.13
CA ASP A 48 -9.95 6.00 14.10
C ASP A 48 -10.30 6.42 12.67
N TYR A 49 -9.36 6.36 11.74
CA TYR A 49 -9.64 6.65 10.32
C TYR A 49 -10.44 5.53 9.67
N GLN A 50 -10.05 4.27 9.89
CA GLN A 50 -10.82 3.12 9.40
C GLN A 50 -12.26 3.14 9.91
N ASP A 51 -12.48 3.43 11.20
CA ASP A 51 -13.80 3.52 11.83
C ASP A 51 -14.68 4.64 11.26
N ARG A 52 -14.06 5.69 10.69
CA ARG A 52 -14.76 6.77 9.98
C ARG A 52 -15.07 6.45 8.53
N GLY A 53 -14.71 5.25 8.06
CA GLY A 53 -14.97 4.77 6.70
C GLY A 53 -13.90 5.17 5.67
N PHE A 54 -12.71 5.60 6.12
CA PHE A 54 -11.58 5.79 5.22
C PHE A 54 -10.96 4.45 4.84
N LEU A 55 -10.36 4.40 3.64
CA LEU A 55 -9.48 3.31 3.28
C LEU A 55 -8.13 3.52 3.97
N THR A 56 -7.50 2.41 4.35
CA THR A 56 -6.20 2.38 5.01
C THR A 56 -5.31 1.36 4.32
N ALA A 57 -4.02 1.65 4.29
CA ALA A 57 -3.00 0.78 3.72
C ALA A 57 -1.78 0.68 4.63
N ILE A 58 -1.13 -0.48 4.64
CA ILE A 58 0.27 -0.59 5.10
C ILE A 58 1.16 -0.46 3.86
N ASP A 59 2.09 0.49 3.91
CA ASP A 59 3.03 0.81 2.85
C ASP A 59 4.42 0.22 3.14
N ASP A 60 5.22 0.02 2.08
CA ASP A 60 6.54 -0.62 2.13
C ASP A 60 6.55 -2.00 2.86
N PHE A 61 5.50 -2.81 2.68
CA PHE A 61 5.35 -4.07 3.39
C PHE A 61 6.45 -5.06 2.99
N GLY A 62 7.25 -5.47 3.98
CA GLY A 62 8.39 -6.37 3.80
C GLY A 62 9.74 -5.65 3.60
N ALA A 63 9.77 -4.32 3.58
CA ALA A 63 11.02 -3.55 3.65
C ALA A 63 11.65 -3.60 5.05
N GLY A 64 10.83 -3.84 6.08
CA GLY A 64 11.23 -3.94 7.48
C GLY A 64 11.13 -5.35 8.08
N TYR A 65 11.14 -5.42 9.41
CA TYR A 65 11.05 -6.68 10.17
C TYR A 65 9.69 -6.90 10.85
N SER A 66 8.73 -5.99 10.66
CA SER A 66 7.52 -5.91 11.48
C SER A 66 6.22 -6.02 10.70
N GLY A 67 6.23 -6.13 9.36
CA GLY A 67 5.02 -6.13 8.53
C GLY A 67 3.98 -7.16 8.98
N LEU A 68 4.38 -8.42 9.24
CA LEU A 68 3.46 -9.45 9.73
C LEU A 68 2.93 -9.18 11.14
N ASN A 69 3.74 -8.62 12.04
CA ASN A 69 3.30 -8.25 13.38
C ASN A 69 2.27 -7.11 13.30
N LEU A 70 2.52 -6.13 12.44
CA LEU A 70 1.61 -5.02 12.20
C LEU A 70 0.29 -5.52 11.61
N LEU A 71 0.35 -6.42 10.62
CA LEU A 71 -0.82 -7.05 10.02
C LEU A 71 -1.61 -7.91 11.01
N ALA A 72 -0.95 -8.49 12.02
CA ALA A 72 -1.62 -9.22 13.10
C ALA A 72 -2.35 -8.28 14.06
N GLU A 73 -1.78 -7.11 14.35
CA GLU A 73 -2.40 -6.10 15.21
C GLU A 73 -3.48 -5.28 14.51
N PHE A 74 -3.40 -5.11 13.19
CA PHE A 74 -4.25 -4.23 12.41
C PHE A 74 -4.45 -4.75 10.99
N GLN A 75 -5.71 -4.86 10.57
CA GLN A 75 -6.10 -5.34 9.25
C GLN A 75 -6.58 -4.16 8.39
N PRO A 76 -5.70 -3.55 7.56
CA PRO A 76 -6.09 -2.51 6.61
C PRO A 76 -6.93 -3.09 5.48
N GLN A 77 -7.47 -2.23 4.60
CA GLN A 77 -8.05 -2.71 3.34
C GLN A 77 -6.97 -3.12 2.35
N LEU A 78 -5.79 -2.49 2.42
CA LEU A 78 -4.71 -2.63 1.47
C LEU A 78 -3.37 -2.92 2.16
N VAL A 79 -2.55 -3.75 1.53
CA VAL A 79 -1.13 -3.90 1.83
C VAL A 79 -0.37 -3.65 0.54
N LYS A 80 0.67 -2.83 0.60
CA LYS A 80 1.50 -2.53 -0.55
C LYS A 80 2.86 -3.20 -0.38
N LEU A 81 3.16 -4.17 -1.25
CA LEU A 81 4.41 -4.92 -1.23
C LEU A 81 5.55 -4.01 -1.65
N ASP A 82 6.58 -3.94 -0.79
CA ASP A 82 7.79 -3.18 -1.09
C ASP A 82 8.47 -3.65 -2.37
N MET A 83 9.07 -2.70 -3.09
CA MET A 83 9.74 -2.96 -4.35
C MET A 83 10.89 -3.96 -4.21
N ALA A 84 11.54 -4.10 -3.04
CA ALA A 84 12.61 -5.07 -2.84
C ALA A 84 12.11 -6.52 -2.86
N LEU A 85 10.82 -6.76 -2.63
CA LEU A 85 10.17 -8.06 -2.82
C LEU A 85 9.72 -8.27 -4.27
N VAL A 86 9.39 -7.20 -5.00
CA VAL A 86 8.93 -7.25 -6.39
C VAL A 86 10.09 -7.35 -7.39
N ARG A 87 11.20 -6.67 -7.13
CA ARG A 87 12.38 -6.61 -8.00
C ARG A 87 12.90 -8.01 -8.35
N ASP A 88 13.11 -8.30 -9.63
CA ASP A 88 13.62 -9.60 -10.12
C ASP A 88 12.90 -10.84 -9.54
N ILE A 89 11.63 -10.71 -9.14
CA ILE A 89 10.88 -11.79 -8.48
C ILE A 89 10.71 -13.02 -9.38
N ASP A 90 10.65 -12.83 -10.69
CA ASP A 90 10.61 -13.91 -11.70
C ASP A 90 11.80 -14.87 -11.61
N ARG A 91 12.95 -14.38 -11.13
CA ARG A 91 14.21 -15.15 -11.04
C ARG A 91 14.60 -15.52 -9.62
N ASN A 92 13.84 -15.08 -8.62
CA ASN A 92 14.17 -15.26 -7.21
C ASN A 92 13.14 -16.12 -6.47
N ARG A 93 13.45 -17.41 -6.30
CA ARG A 93 12.56 -18.37 -5.61
C ARG A 93 12.27 -18.00 -4.16
N ALA A 94 13.19 -17.35 -3.47
CA ALA A 94 12.97 -16.92 -2.09
C ALA A 94 11.92 -15.79 -2.04
N ARG A 95 12.03 -14.78 -2.92
CA ARG A 95 11.01 -13.74 -3.05
C ARG A 95 9.65 -14.31 -3.44
N GLN A 96 9.60 -15.25 -4.39
CA GLN A 96 8.36 -15.94 -4.77
C GLN A 96 7.73 -16.66 -3.56
N ALA A 97 8.51 -17.38 -2.76
CA ALA A 97 8.00 -18.07 -1.59
C ALA A 97 7.48 -17.09 -0.53
N ILE A 98 8.23 -16.01 -0.25
CA ILE A 98 7.83 -14.97 0.71
C ILE A 98 6.54 -14.29 0.25
N VAL A 99 6.49 -13.79 -0.98
CA VAL A 99 5.30 -13.12 -1.53
C VAL A 99 4.11 -14.08 -1.56
N GLY A 100 4.30 -15.35 -1.91
CA GLY A 100 3.24 -16.36 -1.85
C GLY A 100 2.66 -16.53 -0.43
N GLY A 101 3.52 -16.55 0.60
CA GLY A 101 3.10 -16.57 2.00
C GLY A 101 2.36 -15.30 2.44
N VAL A 102 2.82 -14.13 2.00
CA VAL A 102 2.14 -12.85 2.25
C VAL A 102 0.75 -12.85 1.62
N LEU A 103 0.63 -13.25 0.34
CA LEU A 103 -0.66 -13.33 -0.36
C LEU A 103 -1.64 -14.27 0.34
N GLY A 104 -1.17 -15.45 0.76
CA GLY A 104 -2.00 -16.39 1.53
C GLY A 104 -2.48 -15.81 2.85
N THR A 105 -1.61 -15.07 3.54
CA THR A 105 -1.94 -14.41 4.82
C THR A 105 -2.97 -13.30 4.59
N CYS A 106 -2.71 -12.38 3.65
CA CYS A 106 -3.61 -11.28 3.31
C CYS A 106 -4.98 -11.78 2.86
N ALA A 107 -5.05 -12.82 2.03
CA ALA A 107 -6.30 -13.43 1.62
C ALA A 107 -7.10 -13.99 2.82
N ALA A 108 -6.42 -14.64 3.77
CA ALA A 108 -7.05 -15.20 4.97
C ALA A 108 -7.64 -14.13 5.91
N VAL A 109 -7.08 -12.91 5.91
CA VAL A 109 -7.57 -11.77 6.70
C VAL A 109 -8.37 -10.74 5.90
N GLY A 110 -8.69 -11.03 4.64
CA GLY A 110 -9.52 -10.16 3.79
C GLY A 110 -8.84 -8.86 3.33
N VAL A 111 -7.51 -8.87 3.23
CA VAL A 111 -6.69 -7.71 2.84
C VAL A 111 -6.26 -7.85 1.38
N GLN A 112 -6.42 -6.79 0.60
CA GLN A 112 -5.98 -6.76 -0.80
C GLN A 112 -4.51 -6.34 -0.90
N VAL A 113 -3.80 -6.86 -1.90
CA VAL A 113 -2.36 -6.60 -2.08
C VAL A 113 -2.10 -5.80 -3.35
N ILE A 114 -1.29 -4.75 -3.22
CA ILE A 114 -0.72 -3.94 -4.30
C ILE A 114 0.75 -4.33 -4.45
N ALA A 115 1.22 -4.67 -5.65
CA ALA A 115 2.67 -4.77 -5.93
C ALA A 115 3.21 -3.42 -6.40
N GLU A 116 4.17 -2.85 -5.66
CA GLU A 116 4.76 -1.55 -5.98
C GLU A 116 6.13 -1.63 -6.65
N GLY A 117 6.51 -0.54 -7.31
CA GLY A 117 7.80 -0.41 -7.95
C GLY A 117 7.99 -1.35 -9.14
N VAL A 118 6.90 -1.71 -9.83
CA VAL A 118 6.93 -2.57 -11.02
C VAL A 118 7.53 -1.79 -12.21
N GLU A 119 8.61 -2.28 -12.78
CA GLU A 119 9.30 -1.61 -13.89
C GLU A 119 9.45 -2.48 -15.14
N THR A 120 9.36 -3.80 -15.00
CA THR A 120 9.48 -4.74 -16.12
C THR A 120 8.27 -5.64 -16.24
N ARG A 121 8.05 -6.15 -17.46
CA ARG A 121 6.97 -7.12 -17.71
C ARG A 121 7.10 -8.39 -16.83
N ALA A 122 8.31 -8.83 -16.55
CA ALA A 122 8.56 -10.00 -15.71
C ALA A 122 8.16 -9.76 -14.25
N GLU A 123 8.42 -8.55 -13.72
CA GLU A 123 7.99 -8.10 -12.39
C GLU A 123 6.47 -7.91 -12.29
N TYR A 124 5.76 -7.74 -13.41
CA TYR A 124 4.31 -7.69 -13.46
C TYR A 124 3.69 -9.09 -13.56
N ASP A 125 4.16 -9.90 -14.53
CA ASP A 125 3.56 -11.20 -14.84
C ASP A 125 3.71 -12.20 -13.69
N GLN A 126 4.86 -12.20 -12.99
CA GLN A 126 5.11 -13.16 -11.93
C GLN A 126 4.18 -12.95 -10.70
N PRO A 127 4.06 -11.76 -10.08
CA PRO A 127 3.09 -11.54 -9.00
C PRO A 127 1.64 -11.68 -9.47
N ARG A 128 1.33 -11.28 -10.72
CA ARG A 128 -0.02 -11.50 -11.31
C ARG A 128 -0.38 -12.98 -11.34
N ALA A 129 0.54 -13.84 -11.81
CA ALA A 129 0.33 -15.29 -11.83
C ALA A 129 0.18 -15.89 -10.42
N MET A 130 0.75 -15.23 -9.41
CA MET A 130 0.60 -15.61 -7.99
C MET A 130 -0.72 -15.12 -7.36
N GLY A 131 -1.48 -14.25 -8.03
CA GLY A 131 -2.78 -13.75 -7.58
C GLY A 131 -2.82 -12.29 -7.14
N VAL A 132 -1.76 -11.51 -7.36
CA VAL A 132 -1.82 -10.04 -7.15
C VAL A 132 -2.76 -9.41 -8.17
N ALA A 133 -3.68 -8.58 -7.69
CA ALA A 133 -4.69 -7.92 -8.53
C ALA A 133 -4.39 -6.44 -8.81
N LEU A 134 -3.59 -5.78 -7.97
CA LEU A 134 -3.32 -4.35 -8.04
C LEU A 134 -1.81 -4.10 -8.19
N PHE A 135 -1.45 -3.13 -9.03
CA PHE A 135 -0.07 -2.86 -9.39
C PHE A 135 0.18 -1.36 -9.48
N GLN A 136 1.37 -0.94 -9.06
CA GLN A 136 1.87 0.42 -9.18
C GLN A 136 3.33 0.38 -9.61
N GLY A 137 3.72 1.19 -10.61
CA GLY A 137 5.11 1.31 -11.00
C GLY A 137 5.31 1.95 -12.37
N ASN A 138 6.56 2.25 -12.68
CA ASN A 138 6.97 2.96 -13.90
C ASN A 138 6.63 2.19 -15.20
N LEU A 139 6.39 0.88 -15.11
CA LEU A 139 5.87 0.09 -16.23
C LEU A 139 4.48 0.55 -16.66
N ILE A 140 3.65 0.97 -15.70
CA ILE A 140 2.26 1.36 -15.91
C ILE A 140 2.17 2.85 -16.18
N ALA A 141 2.68 3.67 -15.26
CA ALA A 141 2.70 5.11 -15.39
C ALA A 141 3.78 5.69 -14.47
N ARG A 142 4.45 6.76 -14.91
CA ARG A 142 5.37 7.51 -14.05
C ARG A 142 4.61 8.60 -13.31
N PRO A 143 4.97 8.93 -12.06
CA PRO A 143 4.38 10.06 -11.34
C PRO A 143 4.54 11.37 -12.13
N GLU A 144 3.47 12.15 -12.21
CA GLU A 144 3.47 13.48 -12.82
C GLU A 144 2.99 14.54 -11.82
N VAL A 145 3.52 15.75 -11.94
CA VAL A 145 3.16 16.87 -11.06
C VAL A 145 1.87 17.50 -11.56
N GLU A 146 0.87 17.61 -10.68
CA GLU A 146 -0.44 18.24 -10.96
C GLU A 146 -1.23 17.62 -12.13
N ALA A 147 -0.90 16.37 -12.52
CA ALA A 147 -1.57 15.65 -13.59
C ALA A 147 -1.82 14.18 -13.20
N LEU A 148 -2.85 13.59 -13.80
CA LEU A 148 -3.08 12.15 -13.77
C LEU A 148 -2.44 11.55 -15.03
N PRO A 149 -1.32 10.82 -14.92
CA PRO A 149 -0.66 10.23 -16.09
C PRO A 149 -1.56 9.17 -16.72
N GLU A 150 -1.52 9.08 -18.06
CA GLU A 150 -2.22 8.04 -18.81
C GLU A 150 -1.49 6.69 -18.62
N PRO A 151 -2.16 5.64 -18.11
CA PRO A 151 -1.54 4.33 -17.96
C PRO A 151 -1.21 3.69 -19.31
N ASP A 152 -0.03 3.08 -19.42
CA ASP A 152 0.30 2.15 -20.50
C ASP A 152 -0.44 0.83 -20.28
N TRP A 153 -1.66 0.76 -20.84
CA TRP A 153 -2.48 -0.44 -20.79
C TRP A 153 -1.88 -1.60 -21.61
N ALA A 154 -1.09 -1.31 -22.65
CA ALA A 154 -0.44 -2.34 -23.46
C ALA A 154 0.64 -3.08 -22.65
N ALA A 155 1.27 -2.41 -21.69
CA ALA A 155 2.22 -3.04 -20.77
C ALA A 155 1.59 -4.12 -19.88
N GLN A 156 0.27 -4.06 -19.64
CA GLN A 156 -0.48 -4.99 -18.76
C GLN A 156 -0.94 -6.28 -19.49
N GLY A 157 -0.89 -6.28 -20.83
CA GLY A 157 -1.25 -7.42 -21.69
C GLY A 157 -2.73 -7.50 -22.03
#